data_AF-A0A945SGL9-F1
#
_entry.id   AF-A0A945SGL9-F1
#
_cell.length_a   1.000
_cell.length_b   1.000
_cell.length_c   1.000
_cell.angle_alpha   90.00
_cell.angle_beta   90.00
_cell.angle_gamma   90.00
#
_symmetry.space_group_name_H-M   'P 1'
#
loop_
_entity.id
_entity.type
_entity.pdbx_description
1 polymer ?
#
loop_
_entity_poly.entity_id
_entity_poly.type
_entity_poly.pdbx_seq_one_letter_code
_entity_poly.pdbx_strand_id
1 'polypeptide(L)'
;VYGVLEAWGLPTSPEVTVVEGASGVWDYISRFAQKRHELSYEIDGVVVKVDRFDTQRQLGETSRAPRWAIAYKYPPEQVTTKLLDIVVSVGRTGRATPYAMLEPVRVAGSEVERATLHNQDVVKAKGVLLGDTVVIRKAGDVIPEILGPVVERRDGSERVWVMPTTCPDCGASLAAAKEGDIDMRCPNAKSCPAQVQGRVEHIGSRGGLDVEGLGEVSAYALTRALVPATPPLVTEARLFDLTLEELFPIEVAVLDPDTGLAKVDPQTSQPSIQSPFRRKRGPKDPPFDPASPVFAGDAECVPSKAALELLEELDQAKKQPLWRFLVSLNIRHVGPVAARALAHKFGSLQAIEAASHEELAGVDGVGEIIAASVVTWFQVSWHTDIIRSWRAAGVSFEDEVAESGRDGGPLEGLTLVVTGSIPGFTRDQAEEAVRLAGGKTVSSVSKNTSLVVAGEGAGSKRTKAESLGVRIIEASDFSALLAKGP
;
A
#
# COMPACT_ATOMS: atom_id res chain seq x y z
N VAL A 1 29.12 -14.41 -21.67
CA VAL A 1 28.85 -14.53 -20.21
C VAL A 1 27.96 -15.71 -19.88
N TYR A 2 26.80 -15.87 -20.52
CA TYR A 2 25.89 -16.98 -20.18
C TYR A 2 26.53 -18.36 -20.31
N GLY A 3 27.32 -18.63 -21.36
CA GLY A 3 28.08 -19.89 -21.44
C GLY A 3 29.15 -20.09 -20.34
N VAL A 4 29.68 -19.01 -19.74
CA VAL A 4 30.59 -19.11 -18.59
C VAL A 4 29.81 -19.42 -17.31
N LEU A 5 28.65 -18.81 -17.13
CA LEU A 5 27.77 -19.10 -15.99
C LEU A 5 27.30 -20.57 -16.03
N GLU A 6 26.93 -21.05 -17.21
CA GLU A 6 26.58 -22.46 -17.45
C GLU A 6 27.76 -23.39 -17.13
N ALA A 7 28.98 -23.04 -17.54
CA ALA A 7 30.19 -23.80 -17.22
C ALA A 7 30.50 -23.86 -15.70
N TRP A 8 29.99 -22.91 -14.91
CA TRP A 8 30.06 -22.93 -13.44
C TRP A 8 28.89 -23.69 -12.79
N GLY A 9 28.00 -24.29 -13.58
CA GLY A 9 26.83 -25.03 -13.09
C GLY A 9 25.66 -24.14 -12.66
N LEU A 10 25.68 -22.85 -12.99
CA LEU A 10 24.55 -21.96 -12.73
C LEU A 10 23.45 -22.17 -13.78
N PRO A 11 22.17 -22.15 -13.38
CA PRO A 11 21.07 -22.29 -14.33
C PRO A 11 20.99 -21.07 -15.25
N THR A 12 21.08 -21.31 -16.55
CA THR A 12 20.89 -20.30 -17.60
C THR A 12 19.72 -20.68 -18.49
N SER A 13 19.02 -19.69 -19.04
CA SER A 13 17.96 -19.96 -20.02
C SER A 13 18.57 -20.59 -21.27
N PRO A 14 18.00 -21.69 -21.80
CA PRO A 14 18.45 -22.31 -23.04
C PRO A 14 18.19 -21.44 -24.27
N GLU A 15 17.36 -20.40 -24.12
CA GLU A 15 16.90 -19.55 -25.23
C GLU A 15 17.84 -18.39 -25.53
N VAL A 16 18.90 -18.19 -24.74
CA VAL A 16 19.88 -17.13 -24.95
C VAL A 16 20.58 -17.32 -26.30
N THR A 17 20.55 -16.31 -27.16
CA THR A 17 21.22 -16.35 -28.47
C THR A 17 21.94 -15.03 -28.73
N VAL A 18 23.15 -15.11 -29.30
CA VAL A 18 23.85 -13.94 -29.86
C VAL A 18 23.39 -13.76 -31.30
N VAL A 19 22.93 -12.56 -31.64
CA VAL A 19 22.43 -12.21 -32.97
C VAL A 19 23.18 -11.00 -33.52
N GLU A 20 23.27 -10.90 -34.84
CA GLU A 20 23.98 -9.81 -35.51
C GLU A 20 23.02 -8.74 -36.05
N GLY A 21 23.34 -7.48 -35.73
CA GLY A 21 22.62 -6.31 -36.25
C GLY A 21 21.16 -6.21 -35.79
N ALA A 22 20.47 -5.18 -36.28
CA ALA A 22 19.07 -4.94 -35.93
C ALA A 22 18.12 -6.01 -36.50
N SER A 23 18.42 -6.56 -37.69
CA SER A 23 17.59 -7.62 -38.30
C SER A 23 17.57 -8.87 -37.43
N GLY A 24 18.74 -9.35 -36.98
CA GLY A 24 18.80 -10.55 -36.13
C GLY A 24 18.09 -10.36 -34.79
N VAL A 25 18.12 -9.14 -34.24
CA VAL A 25 17.34 -8.79 -33.04
C VAL A 25 15.84 -8.88 -33.33
N TRP A 26 15.35 -8.31 -34.43
CA TRP A 26 13.94 -8.36 -34.79
C TRP A 26 13.45 -9.78 -35.10
N ASP A 27 14.28 -10.59 -35.76
CA ASP A 27 13.97 -12.00 -36.03
C ASP A 27 13.84 -12.79 -34.73
N TYR A 28 14.76 -12.56 -33.78
CA TYR A 28 14.68 -13.18 -32.45
C TYR A 28 13.41 -12.74 -31.70
N ILE A 29 13.13 -11.43 -31.64
CA ILE A 29 11.93 -10.89 -31.00
C ILE A 29 10.67 -11.51 -31.61
N SER A 30 10.58 -11.59 -32.94
CA SER A 30 9.41 -12.13 -33.66
C SER A 30 9.24 -13.62 -33.43
N ARG A 31 10.35 -14.38 -33.43
CA ARG A 31 10.34 -15.83 -33.14
C ARG A 31 9.80 -16.13 -31.74
N PHE A 32 10.25 -15.40 -30.72
CA PHE A 32 9.79 -15.62 -29.35
C PHE A 32 8.40 -15.03 -29.07
N ALA A 33 7.96 -14.05 -29.87
CA ALA A 33 6.57 -13.60 -29.81
C ALA A 33 5.61 -14.74 -30.21
N GLN A 34 5.96 -15.50 -31.26
CA GLN A 34 5.17 -16.63 -31.74
C GLN A 34 5.24 -17.84 -30.79
N LYS A 35 6.42 -18.11 -30.22
CA LYS A 35 6.67 -19.26 -29.34
C LYS A 35 6.38 -19.00 -27.87
N ARG A 36 5.85 -17.82 -27.51
CA ARG A 36 5.64 -17.39 -26.13
C ARG A 36 4.94 -18.45 -25.27
N HIS A 37 3.93 -19.12 -25.84
CA HIS A 37 3.11 -20.12 -25.15
C HIS A 37 3.68 -21.55 -25.18
N GLU A 38 4.76 -21.78 -25.94
CA GLU A 38 5.43 -23.09 -26.04
C GLU A 38 6.55 -23.23 -25.00
N LEU A 39 7.01 -22.11 -24.42
CA LEU A 39 8.04 -22.11 -23.40
C LEU A 39 7.54 -22.75 -22.10
N SER A 40 8.45 -23.37 -21.35
CA SER A 40 8.16 -23.93 -20.03
C SER A 40 7.92 -22.88 -18.94
N TYR A 41 7.98 -21.59 -19.30
CA TYR A 41 7.81 -20.44 -18.43
C TYR A 41 7.21 -19.28 -19.23
N GLU A 42 6.56 -18.36 -18.52
CA GLU A 42 6.00 -17.16 -19.13
C GLU A 42 7.08 -16.10 -19.35
N ILE A 43 6.94 -15.36 -20.45
CA ILE A 43 7.76 -14.18 -20.76
C ILE A 43 6.84 -13.00 -21.09
N ASP A 44 7.23 -11.79 -20.74
CA ASP A 44 6.53 -10.53 -21.08
C ASP A 44 7.23 -9.77 -22.24
N GLY A 45 8.33 -10.33 -22.75
CA GLY A 45 9.17 -9.69 -23.75
C GLY A 45 10.53 -10.35 -23.90
N VAL A 46 11.43 -9.64 -24.60
CA VAL A 46 12.84 -10.02 -24.77
C VAL A 46 13.72 -8.88 -24.33
N VAL A 47 14.81 -9.18 -23.62
CA VAL A 47 15.83 -8.20 -23.29
C VAL A 47 16.96 -8.25 -24.33
N VAL A 48 17.14 -7.16 -25.05
CA VAL A 48 18.22 -6.99 -26.02
C VAL A 48 19.39 -6.31 -25.32
N LYS A 49 20.60 -6.86 -25.49
CA LYS A 49 21.84 -6.33 -24.89
C LYS A 49 22.92 -6.24 -25.96
N VAL A 50 23.72 -5.17 -25.93
CA VAL A 50 24.99 -5.12 -26.68
C VAL A 50 25.92 -6.19 -26.09
N ASP A 51 26.39 -7.14 -26.90
CA ASP A 51 27.17 -8.28 -26.40
C ASP A 51 28.56 -7.88 -25.87
N ARG A 52 29.18 -6.87 -26.50
CA ARG A 52 30.53 -6.40 -26.18
C ARG A 52 30.61 -5.55 -24.91
N PHE A 53 31.37 -6.01 -23.90
CA PHE A 53 31.53 -5.32 -22.60
C PHE A 53 32.25 -3.97 -22.67
N ASP A 54 33.21 -3.81 -23.58
CA ASP A 54 33.87 -2.52 -23.79
C ASP A 54 32.90 -1.48 -24.32
N THR A 55 32.03 -1.86 -25.26
CA THR A 55 30.93 -1.01 -25.74
C THR A 55 29.91 -0.72 -24.65
N GLN A 56 29.52 -1.70 -23.83
CA GLN A 56 28.62 -1.46 -22.69
C GLN A 56 29.19 -0.39 -21.72
N ARG A 57 30.49 -0.49 -21.39
CA ARG A 57 31.18 0.49 -20.53
C ARG A 57 31.19 1.89 -21.13
N GLN A 58 31.41 2.00 -22.44
CA GLN A 58 31.38 3.30 -23.15
C GLN A 58 29.97 3.91 -23.19
N LEU A 59 28.94 3.08 -23.41
CA LEU A 59 27.56 3.54 -23.47
C LEU A 59 27.03 3.98 -22.10
N GLY A 60 27.46 3.31 -21.03
CA GLY A 60 27.09 3.64 -19.65
C GLY A 60 25.60 3.41 -19.37
N GLU A 61 25.07 4.17 -18.41
CA GLU A 61 23.69 4.05 -17.93
C GLU A 61 23.09 5.42 -17.59
N THR A 62 21.76 5.45 -17.46
CA THR A 62 21.00 6.59 -16.93
C THR A 62 20.79 6.45 -15.42
N SER A 63 20.00 7.36 -14.81
CA SER A 63 19.62 7.23 -13.40
C SER A 63 18.88 5.92 -13.09
N ARG A 64 18.14 5.36 -14.06
CA ARG A 64 17.25 4.21 -13.86
C ARG A 64 17.55 2.97 -14.72
N ALA A 65 18.26 3.11 -15.85
CA ALA A 65 18.43 2.01 -16.79
C ALA A 65 19.75 2.09 -17.60
N PRO A 66 20.37 0.95 -17.97
CA PRO A 66 21.53 0.91 -18.85
C PRO A 66 21.21 1.44 -20.26
N ARG A 67 22.18 2.07 -20.93
CA ARG A 67 22.01 2.57 -22.31
C ARG A 67 22.29 1.51 -23.37
N TRP A 68 22.91 0.41 -22.96
CA TRP A 68 23.33 -0.71 -23.82
C TRP A 68 22.37 -1.91 -23.78
N ALA A 69 21.26 -1.79 -23.04
CA ALA A 69 20.22 -2.83 -22.99
C ALA A 69 18.82 -2.21 -22.97
N ILE A 70 17.87 -2.92 -23.56
CA ILE A 70 16.46 -2.53 -23.57
C ILE A 70 15.58 -3.77 -23.45
N ALA A 71 14.50 -3.66 -22.67
CA ALA A 71 13.45 -4.66 -22.64
C ALA A 71 12.40 -4.33 -23.70
N TYR A 72 12.29 -5.17 -24.73
CA TYR A 72 11.22 -5.12 -25.70
C TYR A 72 10.04 -5.92 -25.15
N LYS A 73 8.99 -5.23 -24.67
CA LYS A 73 7.78 -5.88 -24.17
C LYS A 73 6.86 -6.27 -25.32
N TYR A 74 6.30 -7.47 -25.27
CA TYR A 74 5.28 -7.90 -26.22
C TYR A 74 3.94 -7.18 -25.96
N PRO A 75 3.07 -7.07 -26.97
CA PRO A 75 1.70 -6.63 -26.75
C PRO A 75 1.06 -7.51 -25.65
N PRO A 76 0.43 -6.90 -24.64
CA PRO A 76 -0.21 -7.66 -23.58
C PRO A 76 -1.30 -8.54 -24.17
N GLU A 77 -1.43 -9.75 -23.62
CA GLU A 77 -2.48 -10.69 -24.02
C GLU A 77 -3.84 -10.04 -23.79
N GLN A 78 -4.67 -10.11 -24.83
CA GLN A 78 -6.07 -9.73 -24.76
C GLN A 78 -6.88 -11.01 -24.78
N VAL A 79 -7.69 -11.19 -23.75
CA VAL A 79 -8.67 -12.27 -23.70
C VAL A 79 -10.06 -11.67 -23.59
N THR A 80 -11.07 -12.46 -23.87
CA THR A 80 -12.47 -12.04 -23.71
C THR A 80 -13.12 -12.79 -22.58
N THR A 81 -13.91 -12.12 -21.76
CA THR A 81 -14.73 -12.75 -20.71
C THR A 81 -16.07 -12.04 -20.58
N LYS A 82 -17.02 -12.63 -19.84
CA LYS A 82 -18.33 -12.04 -19.61
C LYS A 82 -18.29 -11.03 -18.45
N LEU A 83 -18.88 -9.85 -18.67
CA LEU A 83 -19.14 -8.86 -17.64
C LEU A 83 -20.45 -9.21 -16.92
N LEU A 84 -20.33 -9.76 -15.72
CA LEU A 84 -21.46 -10.25 -14.93
C LEU A 84 -22.20 -9.10 -14.24
N ASP A 85 -21.45 -8.22 -13.58
CA ASP A 85 -22.00 -7.08 -12.86
C ASP A 85 -20.99 -5.92 -12.77
N ILE A 86 -21.44 -4.75 -12.33
CA ILE A 86 -20.55 -3.65 -11.92
C ILE A 86 -20.97 -3.21 -10.51
N VAL A 87 -20.10 -3.51 -9.55
CA VAL A 87 -20.28 -3.16 -8.13
C VAL A 87 -19.52 -1.89 -7.78
N VAL A 88 -20.02 -1.13 -6.80
CA VAL A 88 -19.37 0.08 -6.33
C VAL A 88 -18.75 -0.15 -4.96
N SER A 89 -17.45 0.12 -4.85
CA SER A 89 -16.74 0.13 -3.57
C SER A 89 -16.47 1.56 -3.13
N VAL A 90 -16.70 1.84 -1.85
CA VAL A 90 -16.42 3.15 -1.25
C VAL A 90 -15.07 3.09 -0.55
N GLY A 91 -14.11 3.86 -1.06
CA GLY A 91 -12.78 3.93 -0.46
C GLY A 91 -12.74 4.79 0.81
N ARG A 92 -11.60 4.74 1.51
CA ARG A 92 -11.25 5.53 2.69
C ARG A 92 -11.62 7.02 2.65
N THR A 93 -11.50 7.66 1.48
CA THR A 93 -11.80 9.10 1.28
C THR A 93 -13.21 9.36 0.73
N GLY A 94 -14.09 8.35 0.83
CA GLY A 94 -15.44 8.38 0.33
C GLY A 94 -15.57 8.14 -1.18
N ARG A 95 -14.48 8.04 -1.95
CA ARG A 95 -14.54 7.83 -3.41
C ARG A 95 -15.30 6.54 -3.73
N ALA A 96 -16.39 6.67 -4.46
CA ALA A 96 -17.20 5.56 -4.95
C ALA A 96 -16.63 5.09 -6.30
N THR A 97 -15.98 3.94 -6.30
CA THR A 97 -15.23 3.40 -7.45
C THR A 97 -15.97 2.20 -8.02
N PRO A 98 -16.38 2.21 -9.30
CA PRO A 98 -16.97 1.05 -9.95
C PRO A 98 -15.90 -0.01 -10.28
N TYR A 99 -16.25 -1.27 -10.02
CA TYR A 99 -15.47 -2.45 -10.35
C TYR A 99 -16.34 -3.41 -11.16
N ALA A 100 -15.80 -3.86 -12.29
CA ALA A 100 -16.39 -4.94 -13.05
C ALA A 100 -16.23 -6.26 -12.29
N MET A 101 -17.32 -7.01 -12.19
CA MET A 101 -17.36 -8.41 -11.80
C MET A 101 -17.40 -9.25 -13.08
N LEU A 102 -16.40 -10.10 -13.27
CA LEU A 102 -16.17 -10.84 -14.49
C LEU A 102 -16.35 -12.33 -14.26
N GLU A 103 -16.74 -13.06 -15.30
CA GLU A 103 -16.58 -14.50 -15.31
C GLU A 103 -15.07 -14.83 -15.23
N PRO A 104 -14.64 -15.72 -14.33
CA PRO A 104 -13.22 -15.97 -14.09
C PRO A 104 -12.48 -16.33 -15.37
N VAL A 105 -11.40 -15.60 -15.66
CA VAL A 105 -10.60 -15.80 -16.88
C VAL A 105 -9.11 -15.70 -16.58
N ARG A 106 -8.29 -16.55 -17.19
CA ARG A 106 -6.84 -16.44 -17.12
C ARG A 106 -6.30 -15.42 -18.11
N VAL A 107 -5.51 -14.47 -17.62
CA VAL A 107 -4.82 -13.43 -18.42
C VAL A 107 -3.37 -13.38 -17.97
N ALA A 108 -2.40 -13.68 -18.85
CA ALA A 108 -0.97 -13.69 -18.48
C ALA A 108 -0.71 -14.40 -17.13
N GLY A 109 -1.03 -15.69 -17.08
CA GLY A 109 -0.69 -16.58 -15.97
C GLY A 109 -1.52 -16.52 -14.70
N SER A 110 -2.35 -15.49 -14.49
CA SER A 110 -3.26 -15.44 -13.32
C SER A 110 -4.71 -15.33 -13.74
N GLU A 111 -5.57 -15.85 -12.88
CA GLU A 111 -7.00 -15.66 -12.96
C GLU A 111 -7.36 -14.21 -12.62
N VAL A 112 -8.36 -13.69 -13.31
CA VAL A 112 -8.93 -12.36 -13.12
C VAL A 112 -10.43 -12.47 -13.07
N GLU A 113 -11.01 -12.02 -11.97
CA GLU A 113 -12.46 -11.95 -11.76
C GLU A 113 -12.94 -10.50 -11.58
N ARG A 114 -12.01 -9.56 -11.36
CA ARG A 114 -12.31 -8.15 -11.09
C ARG A 114 -11.38 -7.21 -11.83
N ALA A 115 -11.95 -6.13 -12.35
CA ALA A 115 -11.19 -5.04 -12.96
C ALA A 115 -11.78 -3.69 -12.55
N THR A 116 -10.92 -2.71 -12.24
CA THR A 116 -11.39 -1.36 -11.94
C THR A 116 -11.93 -0.68 -13.21
N LEU A 117 -13.03 0.03 -13.08
CA LEU A 117 -13.58 0.90 -14.12
C LEU A 117 -13.35 2.38 -13.80
N HIS A 118 -12.54 2.68 -12.77
CA HIS A 118 -12.15 4.01 -12.30
C HIS A 118 -13.30 4.91 -11.83
N ASN A 119 -14.20 5.34 -12.71
CA ASN A 119 -15.35 6.18 -12.39
C ASN A 119 -16.47 6.02 -13.44
N GLN A 120 -17.64 6.62 -13.16
CA GLN A 120 -18.84 6.49 -14.00
C GLN A 120 -18.63 6.95 -15.45
N ASP A 121 -17.79 7.95 -15.68
CA ASP A 121 -17.57 8.50 -17.02
C ASP A 121 -16.65 7.60 -17.84
N VAL A 122 -15.69 6.93 -17.19
CA VAL A 122 -14.89 5.87 -17.83
C VAL A 122 -15.76 4.68 -18.21
N VAL A 123 -16.72 4.27 -17.37
CA VAL A 123 -17.70 3.22 -17.73
C VAL A 123 -18.45 3.60 -19.01
N LYS A 124 -19.00 4.83 -19.06
CA LYS A 124 -19.72 5.35 -20.23
C LYS A 124 -18.81 5.44 -21.46
N ALA A 125 -17.59 5.95 -21.31
CA ALA A 125 -16.64 6.10 -22.41
C ALA A 125 -16.20 4.76 -22.99
N LYS A 126 -16.07 3.72 -22.15
CA LYS A 126 -15.80 2.35 -22.59
C LYS A 126 -17.01 1.69 -23.26
N GLY A 127 -18.21 2.22 -23.06
CA GLY A 127 -19.44 1.74 -23.70
C GLY A 127 -19.84 0.32 -23.31
N VAL A 128 -19.37 -0.16 -22.14
CA VAL A 128 -19.67 -1.50 -21.63
C VAL A 128 -21.05 -1.54 -20.96
N LEU A 129 -21.77 -2.64 -21.18
CA LEU A 129 -23.09 -2.94 -20.66
C LEU A 129 -23.04 -4.21 -19.81
N LEU A 130 -23.89 -4.30 -18.79
CA LEU A 130 -24.02 -5.54 -18.00
C LEU A 130 -24.45 -6.69 -18.91
N GLY A 131 -23.74 -7.80 -18.85
CA GLY A 131 -23.93 -8.96 -19.73
C GLY A 131 -22.98 -9.00 -20.93
N ASP A 132 -22.28 -7.89 -21.26
CA ASP A 132 -21.36 -7.84 -22.40
C ASP A 132 -20.27 -8.91 -22.31
N THR A 133 -19.84 -9.44 -23.45
CA THR A 133 -18.49 -9.99 -23.57
C THR A 133 -17.51 -8.83 -23.68
N VAL A 134 -16.55 -8.71 -22.76
CA VAL A 134 -15.55 -7.63 -22.73
C VAL A 134 -14.16 -8.14 -23.03
N VAL A 135 -13.36 -7.29 -23.68
CA VAL A 135 -11.92 -7.54 -23.90
C VAL A 135 -11.14 -7.06 -22.68
N ILE A 136 -10.31 -7.91 -22.11
CA ILE A 136 -9.48 -7.64 -20.94
C ILE A 136 -8.01 -7.89 -21.24
N ARG A 137 -7.15 -7.07 -20.65
CA ARG A 137 -5.69 -7.25 -20.62
C ARG A 137 -5.13 -6.95 -19.23
N LYS A 138 -3.85 -7.22 -18.99
CA LYS A 138 -3.13 -6.68 -17.84
C LYS A 138 -2.19 -5.55 -18.23
N ALA A 139 -2.42 -4.36 -17.68
CA ALA A 139 -1.50 -3.23 -17.78
C ALA A 139 -0.24 -3.52 -16.97
N GLY A 140 0.92 -3.45 -17.63
CA GLY A 140 2.22 -3.76 -17.01
C GLY A 140 2.31 -5.17 -16.45
N ASP A 141 1.56 -6.12 -17.02
CA ASP A 141 1.47 -7.53 -16.62
C ASP A 141 0.90 -7.80 -15.21
N VAL A 142 0.38 -6.75 -14.53
CA VAL A 142 -0.12 -6.85 -13.15
C VAL A 142 -1.58 -6.44 -13.02
N ILE A 143 -1.97 -5.26 -13.52
CA ILE A 143 -3.28 -4.65 -13.21
C ILE A 143 -4.28 -4.96 -14.32
N PRO A 144 -5.38 -5.69 -14.05
CA PRO A 144 -6.37 -5.97 -15.07
C PRO A 144 -7.12 -4.72 -15.53
N GLU A 145 -7.32 -4.61 -16.84
CA GLU A 145 -7.97 -3.48 -17.52
C GLU A 145 -8.93 -3.99 -18.60
N ILE A 146 -10.19 -3.56 -18.51
CA ILE A 146 -11.18 -3.76 -19.57
C ILE A 146 -10.97 -2.73 -20.67
N LEU A 147 -10.79 -3.15 -21.91
CA LEU A 147 -10.61 -2.25 -23.06
C LEU A 147 -11.94 -1.76 -23.63
N GLY A 148 -12.95 -2.63 -23.64
CA GLY A 148 -14.27 -2.35 -24.19
C GLY A 148 -15.05 -3.63 -24.48
N PRO A 149 -16.28 -3.51 -25.00
CA PRO A 149 -17.13 -4.63 -25.35
C PRO A 149 -16.75 -5.23 -26.72
N VAL A 150 -17.04 -6.52 -26.88
CA VAL A 150 -17.11 -7.20 -28.18
C VAL A 150 -18.52 -7.03 -28.72
N VAL A 151 -18.76 -5.92 -29.43
CA VAL A 151 -20.10 -5.47 -29.83
C VAL A 151 -20.83 -6.51 -30.68
N GLU A 152 -20.10 -7.27 -31.50
CA GLU A 152 -20.63 -8.31 -32.37
C GLU A 152 -21.21 -9.51 -31.60
N ARG A 153 -20.88 -9.65 -30.31
CA ARG A 153 -21.40 -10.71 -29.44
C ARG A 153 -22.61 -10.29 -28.63
N ARG A 154 -23.14 -9.09 -28.86
CA ARG A 154 -24.36 -8.64 -28.18
C ARG A 154 -25.59 -9.39 -28.69
N ASP A 155 -26.42 -9.83 -27.76
CA ASP A 155 -27.67 -10.55 -28.06
C ASP A 155 -28.93 -9.71 -27.78
N GLY A 156 -28.77 -8.50 -27.24
CA GLY A 156 -29.85 -7.57 -26.91
C GLY A 156 -30.40 -7.72 -25.49
N SER A 157 -29.88 -8.66 -24.70
CA SER A 157 -30.21 -8.80 -23.27
C SER A 157 -29.41 -7.86 -22.37
N GLU A 158 -28.39 -7.17 -22.92
CA GLU A 158 -27.48 -6.34 -22.15
C GLU A 158 -28.17 -5.10 -21.59
N ARG A 159 -27.71 -4.66 -20.40
CA ARG A 159 -28.32 -3.54 -19.67
C ARG A 159 -27.32 -2.44 -19.42
N VAL A 160 -27.76 -1.19 -19.59
CA VAL A 160 -26.96 -0.02 -19.21
C VAL A 160 -26.77 -0.02 -17.70
N TRP A 161 -25.52 0.06 -17.26
CA TRP A 161 -25.20 0.32 -15.87
C TRP A 161 -25.26 1.82 -15.58
N VAL A 162 -25.82 2.16 -14.42
CA VAL A 162 -25.93 3.54 -13.94
C VAL A 162 -25.29 3.61 -12.56
N MET A 163 -24.46 4.63 -12.35
CA MET A 163 -23.87 4.88 -11.04
C MET A 163 -24.97 5.04 -9.99
N PRO A 164 -24.93 4.31 -8.86
CA PRO A 164 -25.90 4.49 -7.79
C PRO A 164 -25.85 5.91 -7.25
N THR A 165 -27.01 6.45 -6.89
CA THR A 165 -27.12 7.80 -6.30
C THR A 165 -26.88 7.78 -4.79
N THR A 166 -26.92 6.61 -4.16
CA THR A 166 -26.70 6.40 -2.73
C THR A 166 -25.48 5.52 -2.49
N CYS A 167 -24.83 5.76 -1.36
CA CYS A 167 -23.69 4.99 -0.90
C CYS A 167 -24.14 3.56 -0.54
N PRO A 168 -23.53 2.51 -1.11
CA PRO A 168 -23.92 1.13 -0.82
C PRO A 168 -23.65 0.72 0.64
N ASP A 169 -22.73 1.40 1.34
CA ASP A 169 -22.35 1.06 2.71
C ASP A 169 -23.11 1.82 3.80
N CYS A 170 -23.65 3.01 3.51
CA CYS A 170 -24.34 3.83 4.54
C CYS A 170 -25.60 4.56 4.06
N GLY A 171 -25.98 4.40 2.79
CA GLY A 171 -27.19 5.01 2.21
C GLY A 171 -27.11 6.51 1.93
N ALA A 172 -26.06 7.22 2.35
CA ALA A 172 -25.89 8.65 2.09
C ALA A 172 -25.86 8.96 0.58
N SER A 173 -26.48 10.07 0.15
CA SER A 173 -26.44 10.49 -1.25
C SER A 173 -25.00 10.78 -1.70
N LEU A 174 -24.57 10.10 -2.77
CA LEU A 174 -23.26 10.32 -3.37
C LEU A 174 -23.26 11.67 -4.10
N ALA A 175 -22.16 12.40 -3.98
CA ALA A 175 -21.98 13.70 -4.63
C ALA A 175 -20.51 13.94 -4.99
N ALA A 176 -20.28 14.75 -6.01
CA ALA A 176 -18.96 15.33 -6.27
C ALA A 176 -18.53 16.16 -5.06
N ALA A 177 -17.27 16.06 -4.62
CA ALA A 177 -16.82 16.82 -3.45
C ALA A 177 -16.70 18.32 -3.73
N LYS A 178 -16.47 18.70 -4.99
CA LYS A 178 -16.37 20.08 -5.47
C LYS A 178 -16.89 20.15 -6.91
N GLU A 179 -17.22 21.35 -7.36
CA GLU A 179 -17.56 21.59 -8.77
C GLU A 179 -16.41 21.13 -9.68
N GLY A 180 -16.74 20.32 -10.69
CA GLY A 180 -15.76 19.73 -11.61
C GLY A 180 -15.08 18.45 -11.11
N ASP A 181 -15.34 17.96 -9.89
CA ASP A 181 -14.86 16.64 -9.45
C ASP A 181 -15.63 15.54 -10.18
N ILE A 182 -14.93 14.73 -10.98
CA ILE A 182 -15.49 13.61 -11.76
C ILE A 182 -15.88 12.47 -10.82
N ASP A 183 -15.17 12.34 -9.70
CA ASP A 183 -15.39 11.26 -8.75
C ASP A 183 -16.58 11.57 -7.84
N MET A 184 -17.59 10.68 -7.86
CA MET A 184 -18.66 10.68 -6.87
C MET A 184 -18.13 10.17 -5.53
N ARG A 185 -18.53 10.81 -4.44
CA ARG A 185 -18.04 10.51 -3.08
C ARG A 185 -19.19 10.40 -2.08
N CYS A 186 -19.01 9.53 -1.10
CA CYS A 186 -19.85 9.46 0.08
C CYS A 186 -19.50 10.62 1.02
N PRO A 187 -20.43 11.57 1.28
CA PRO A 187 -20.16 12.73 2.14
C PRO A 187 -20.15 12.38 3.64
N ASN A 188 -20.64 11.20 4.03
CA ASN A 188 -20.61 10.75 5.42
C ASN A 188 -19.20 10.31 5.85
N ALA A 189 -18.27 11.26 5.95
CA ALA A 189 -16.89 11.00 6.32
C ALA A 189 -16.74 10.44 7.74
N LYS A 190 -17.61 10.85 8.67
CA LYS A 190 -17.52 10.46 10.08
C LYS A 190 -17.76 8.97 10.29
N SER A 191 -18.93 8.47 9.88
CA SER A 191 -19.43 7.16 10.31
C SER A 191 -19.75 6.17 9.19
N CYS A 192 -19.46 6.51 7.93
CA CYS A 192 -19.65 5.56 6.83
C CYS A 192 -18.77 4.31 7.07
N PRO A 193 -19.34 3.10 7.21
CA PRO A 193 -18.58 1.93 7.65
C PRO A 193 -17.37 1.63 6.75
N ALA A 194 -17.53 1.75 5.42
CA ALA A 194 -16.41 1.58 4.48
C ALA A 194 -15.31 2.64 4.62
N GLN A 195 -15.67 3.89 4.96
CA GLN A 195 -14.66 4.93 5.18
C GLN A 195 -13.92 4.70 6.49
N VAL A 196 -14.64 4.34 7.57
CA VAL A 196 -14.04 4.04 8.87
C VAL A 196 -13.12 2.82 8.76
N GLN A 197 -13.58 1.73 8.15
CA GLN A 197 -12.76 0.54 7.85
C GLN A 197 -11.47 0.93 7.11
N GLY A 198 -11.59 1.68 6.00
CA GLY A 198 -10.43 2.08 5.21
C GLY A 198 -9.48 3.03 5.94
N ARG A 199 -9.99 3.87 6.88
CA ARG A 199 -9.13 4.71 7.73
C ARG A 199 -8.40 3.88 8.77
N VAL A 200 -9.08 2.94 9.43
CA VAL A 200 -8.48 2.02 10.42
C VAL A 200 -7.43 1.12 9.77
N GLU A 201 -7.72 0.54 8.61
CA GLU A 201 -6.75 -0.25 7.84
C GLU A 201 -5.54 0.58 7.43
N HIS A 202 -5.76 1.83 7.00
CA HIS A 202 -4.65 2.73 6.65
C HIS A 202 -3.75 3.05 7.83
N ILE A 203 -4.34 3.24 9.03
CA ILE A 203 -3.58 3.44 10.27
C ILE A 203 -2.66 2.25 10.54
N GLY A 204 -3.12 1.02 10.32
CA GLY A 204 -2.29 -0.19 10.49
C GLY A 204 -1.22 -0.40 9.43
N SER A 205 -1.32 0.25 8.26
CA SER A 205 -0.37 0.06 7.16
C SER A 205 1.06 0.51 7.52
N ARG A 206 2.07 -0.04 6.81
CA ARG A 206 3.49 0.36 6.94
C ARG A 206 3.75 1.86 6.80
N GLY A 207 2.93 2.54 5.99
CA GLY A 207 3.01 3.98 5.78
C GLY A 207 2.32 4.81 6.87
N GLY A 208 1.43 4.18 7.65
CA GLY A 208 0.77 4.74 8.83
C GLY A 208 1.59 4.44 10.08
N LEU A 209 1.01 3.72 11.04
CA LEU A 209 1.64 3.37 12.31
C LEU A 209 2.34 2.01 12.32
N ASP A 210 2.22 1.23 11.23
CA ASP A 210 2.86 -0.08 11.11
C ASP A 210 2.43 -1.06 12.21
N VAL A 211 1.11 -1.25 12.37
CA VAL A 211 0.51 -2.11 13.40
C VAL A 211 0.30 -3.50 12.81
N GLU A 212 1.13 -4.46 13.20
CA GLU A 212 0.92 -5.85 12.77
C GLU A 212 -0.44 -6.38 13.29
N GLY A 213 -1.13 -7.14 12.47
CA GLY A 213 -2.47 -7.63 12.79
C GLY A 213 -3.63 -6.63 12.56
N LEU A 214 -3.36 -5.33 12.31
CA LEU A 214 -4.40 -4.35 11.92
C LEU A 214 -4.55 -4.24 10.38
N GLY A 215 -4.80 -5.37 9.74
CA GLY A 215 -5.10 -5.46 8.30
C GLY A 215 -6.59 -5.39 7.98
N GLU A 216 -6.94 -5.69 6.73
CA GLU A 216 -8.33 -5.67 6.21
C GLU A 216 -9.33 -6.43 7.10
N VAL A 217 -8.99 -7.65 7.52
CA VAL A 217 -9.88 -8.51 8.32
C VAL A 217 -10.15 -7.93 9.71
N SER A 218 -9.11 -7.47 10.40
CA SER A 218 -9.24 -6.87 11.73
C SER A 218 -9.95 -5.51 11.65
N ALA A 219 -9.62 -4.68 10.66
CA ALA A 219 -10.30 -3.41 10.43
C ALA A 219 -11.80 -3.63 10.13
N TYR A 220 -12.14 -4.61 9.29
CA TYR A 220 -13.52 -5.02 9.05
C TYR A 220 -14.19 -5.46 10.36
N ALA A 221 -13.53 -6.30 11.15
CA ALA A 221 -14.07 -6.81 12.39
C ALA A 221 -14.35 -5.70 13.43
N LEU A 222 -13.47 -4.71 13.54
CA LEU A 222 -13.62 -3.61 14.48
C LEU A 222 -14.67 -2.58 14.08
N THR A 223 -15.02 -2.49 12.79
CA THR A 223 -15.84 -1.41 12.24
C THR A 223 -17.18 -1.88 11.66
N ARG A 224 -17.32 -3.18 11.39
CA ARG A 224 -18.49 -3.79 10.71
C ARG A 224 -18.94 -5.09 11.36
N ALA A 225 -18.71 -5.22 12.66
CA ALA A 225 -19.14 -6.37 13.45
C ALA A 225 -20.66 -6.62 13.36
N LEU A 226 -21.05 -7.89 13.32
CA LEU A 226 -22.43 -8.33 13.54
C LEU A 226 -22.77 -8.31 15.04
N VAL A 227 -21.80 -8.73 15.86
CA VAL A 227 -21.86 -8.68 17.32
C VAL A 227 -20.60 -7.97 17.80
N PRO A 228 -20.69 -6.99 18.71
CA PRO A 228 -21.90 -6.30 19.12
C PRO A 228 -22.58 -5.54 17.96
N ALA A 229 -23.88 -5.27 18.07
CA ALA A 229 -24.65 -4.59 17.02
C ALA A 229 -24.14 -3.18 16.69
N THR A 230 -23.52 -2.51 17.68
CA THR A 230 -22.71 -1.31 17.43
C THR A 230 -21.25 -1.74 17.45
N PRO A 231 -20.51 -1.57 16.34
CA PRO A 231 -19.12 -1.98 16.27
C PRO A 231 -18.26 -1.18 17.27
N PRO A 232 -17.18 -1.77 17.81
CA PRO A 232 -16.28 -1.08 18.75
C PRO A 232 -15.76 0.26 18.20
N LEU A 233 -15.46 0.31 16.90
CA LEU A 233 -14.98 1.50 16.20
C LEU A 233 -16.06 2.04 15.25
N VAL A 234 -16.90 2.95 15.76
CA VAL A 234 -17.76 3.81 14.92
C VAL A 234 -16.98 4.95 14.25
N THR A 235 -15.80 5.25 14.79
CA THR A 235 -14.73 6.09 14.25
C THR A 235 -13.39 5.52 14.75
N GLU A 236 -12.27 6.01 14.22
CA GLU A 236 -10.91 5.67 14.65
C GLU A 236 -10.52 6.26 16.02
N ALA A 237 -11.35 7.08 16.65
CA ALA A 237 -11.01 7.76 17.90
C ALA A 237 -10.66 6.79 19.04
N ARG A 238 -11.36 5.65 19.11
CA ARG A 238 -11.20 4.65 20.17
C ARG A 238 -10.11 3.61 19.90
N LEU A 239 -9.37 3.72 18.80
CA LEU A 239 -8.44 2.68 18.36
C LEU A 239 -7.43 2.26 19.45
N PHE A 240 -6.90 3.21 20.21
CA PHE A 240 -5.91 2.95 21.27
C PHE A 240 -6.51 2.66 22.66
N ASP A 241 -7.83 2.73 22.81
CA ASP A 241 -8.54 2.43 24.07
C ASP A 241 -9.31 1.11 24.02
N LEU A 242 -9.20 0.36 22.91
CA LEU A 242 -9.81 -0.97 22.76
C LEU A 242 -9.33 -1.92 23.86
N THR A 243 -10.27 -2.64 24.46
CA THR A 243 -9.97 -3.64 25.48
C THR A 243 -10.24 -5.06 24.99
N LEU A 244 -9.67 -6.04 25.68
CA LEU A 244 -9.84 -7.45 25.34
C LEU A 244 -11.30 -7.89 25.45
N GLU A 245 -12.03 -7.32 26.42
CA GLU A 245 -13.47 -7.50 26.64
C GLU A 245 -14.31 -6.98 25.47
N GLU A 246 -13.87 -5.93 24.79
CA GLU A 246 -14.54 -5.38 23.61
C GLU A 246 -14.22 -6.18 22.34
N LEU A 247 -13.00 -6.71 22.23
CA LEU A 247 -12.59 -7.56 21.11
C LEU A 247 -13.23 -8.94 21.15
N PHE A 248 -13.28 -9.55 22.34
CA PHE A 248 -13.68 -10.93 22.54
C PHE A 248 -15.07 -11.31 21.97
N PRO A 249 -16.14 -10.52 22.12
CA PRO A 249 -17.46 -10.88 21.61
C PRO A 249 -17.61 -10.64 20.10
N ILE A 250 -16.58 -10.14 19.41
CA ILE A 250 -16.72 -9.75 18.01
C ILE A 250 -17.03 -10.96 17.13
N GLU A 251 -18.15 -10.86 16.42
CA GLU A 251 -18.55 -11.80 15.39
C GLU A 251 -18.77 -11.06 14.08
N VAL A 252 -18.24 -11.59 12.99
CA VAL A 252 -18.31 -10.96 11.67
C VAL A 252 -18.69 -11.98 10.61
N ALA A 253 -19.40 -11.53 9.58
CA ALA A 253 -19.60 -12.32 8.39
C ALA A 253 -18.24 -12.57 7.71
N VAL A 254 -17.97 -13.82 7.36
CA VAL A 254 -16.86 -14.17 6.48
C VAL A 254 -17.20 -13.65 5.10
N LEU A 255 -16.36 -12.76 4.57
CA LEU A 255 -16.52 -12.28 3.21
C LEU A 255 -15.82 -13.22 2.24
N ASP A 256 -16.47 -13.46 1.12
CA ASP A 256 -15.86 -14.06 -0.05
C ASP A 256 -14.85 -13.06 -0.63
N PRO A 257 -13.56 -13.41 -0.75
CA PRO A 257 -12.51 -12.47 -1.13
C PRO A 257 -12.71 -11.94 -2.56
N ASP A 258 -13.35 -12.73 -3.41
CA ASP A 258 -13.55 -12.39 -4.81
C ASP A 258 -14.74 -11.44 -4.96
N THR A 259 -15.89 -11.80 -4.43
CA THR A 259 -17.13 -11.01 -4.57
C THR A 259 -17.27 -9.89 -3.53
N GLY A 260 -16.59 -10.00 -2.39
CA GLY A 260 -16.78 -9.12 -1.23
C GLY A 260 -18.14 -9.32 -0.54
N LEU A 261 -18.92 -10.31 -0.94
CA LEU A 261 -20.20 -10.64 -0.34
C LEU A 261 -20.02 -11.60 0.84
N ALA A 262 -20.98 -11.63 1.76
CA ALA A 262 -20.96 -12.61 2.84
C ALA A 262 -21.01 -14.02 2.26
N LYS A 263 -19.97 -14.81 2.55
CA LYS A 263 -19.92 -16.22 2.21
C LYS A 263 -21.06 -16.94 2.89
N VAL A 264 -21.83 -17.71 2.13
CA VAL A 264 -22.98 -18.45 2.64
C VAL A 264 -22.60 -19.90 2.86
N ASP A 265 -23.06 -20.48 3.96
CA ASP A 265 -22.93 -21.92 4.22
C ASP A 265 -23.82 -22.72 3.23
N PRO A 266 -23.26 -23.65 2.45
CA PRO A 266 -24.01 -24.40 1.43
C PRO A 266 -25.17 -25.24 1.98
N GLN A 267 -25.11 -25.64 3.26
CA GLN A 267 -26.12 -26.50 3.88
C GLN A 267 -27.26 -25.69 4.50
N THR A 268 -26.95 -24.55 5.13
CA THR A 268 -27.93 -23.74 5.87
C THR A 268 -28.44 -22.55 5.08
N SER A 269 -27.77 -22.17 3.98
CA SER A 269 -28.01 -20.93 3.25
C SER A 269 -27.90 -19.66 4.11
N GLN A 270 -27.21 -19.73 5.26
CA GLN A 270 -26.95 -18.59 6.14
C GLN A 270 -25.53 -18.05 5.98
N PRO A 271 -25.28 -16.76 6.27
CA PRO A 271 -23.93 -16.20 6.28
C PRO A 271 -23.01 -16.98 7.22
N SER A 272 -21.83 -17.33 6.74
CA SER A 272 -20.76 -17.90 7.55
C SER A 272 -20.24 -16.82 8.50
N ILE A 273 -20.17 -17.14 9.79
CA ILE A 273 -19.76 -16.22 10.86
C ILE A 273 -18.44 -16.71 11.45
N GLN A 274 -17.54 -15.76 11.73
CA GLN A 274 -16.29 -16.02 12.44
C GLN A 274 -16.11 -15.08 13.63
N SER A 275 -15.37 -15.55 14.64
CA SER A 275 -14.97 -14.74 15.79
C SER A 275 -13.44 -14.59 15.81
N PRO A 276 -12.85 -13.58 15.15
CA PRO A 276 -11.40 -13.50 14.93
C PRO A 276 -10.60 -13.34 16.24
N PHE A 277 -11.22 -12.79 17.28
CA PHE A 277 -10.56 -12.43 18.53
C PHE A 277 -10.79 -13.40 19.69
N ARG A 278 -11.46 -14.53 19.45
CA ARG A 278 -11.60 -15.61 20.44
C ARG A 278 -11.44 -16.99 19.81
N ARG A 279 -11.12 -17.97 20.63
CA ARG A 279 -11.05 -19.39 20.25
C ARG A 279 -11.60 -20.26 21.38
N LYS A 280 -11.99 -21.50 21.05
CA LYS A 280 -12.38 -22.48 22.07
C LYS A 280 -11.23 -22.73 23.05
N ARG A 281 -11.59 -22.86 24.32
CA ARG A 281 -10.67 -23.24 25.40
C ARG A 281 -10.16 -24.66 25.15
N GLY A 282 -8.84 -24.81 25.20
CA GLY A 282 -8.14 -26.08 25.06
C GLY A 282 -7.61 -26.61 26.39
N PRO A 283 -7.06 -27.85 26.41
CA PRO A 283 -6.58 -28.48 27.65
C PRO A 283 -5.41 -27.78 28.34
N LYS A 284 -4.69 -26.91 27.63
CA LYS A 284 -3.53 -26.15 28.14
C LYS A 284 -3.89 -24.76 28.65
N ASP A 285 -5.12 -24.30 28.42
CA ASP A 285 -5.55 -23.00 28.89
C ASP A 285 -5.87 -23.04 30.38
N PRO A 286 -5.64 -21.95 31.13
CA PRO A 286 -6.05 -21.86 32.53
C PRO A 286 -7.53 -22.18 32.72
N PRO A 287 -7.97 -22.69 33.88
CA PRO A 287 -9.40 -22.79 34.16
C PRO A 287 -10.05 -21.41 34.13
N PHE A 288 -11.31 -21.35 33.69
CA PHE A 288 -12.07 -20.09 33.75
C PHE A 288 -12.32 -19.72 35.22
N ASP A 289 -11.88 -18.51 35.59
CA ASP A 289 -12.14 -17.92 36.90
C ASP A 289 -12.93 -16.61 36.73
N PRO A 290 -14.24 -16.60 37.02
CA PRO A 290 -15.07 -15.40 36.91
C PRO A 290 -14.72 -14.34 37.96
N ALA A 291 -13.94 -14.67 38.99
CA ALA A 291 -13.48 -13.72 40.01
C ALA A 291 -12.09 -13.12 39.70
N SER A 292 -11.46 -13.52 38.60
CA SER A 292 -10.17 -12.96 38.17
C SER A 292 -10.30 -11.46 37.87
N PRO A 293 -9.38 -10.61 38.37
CA PRO A 293 -9.37 -9.19 38.03
C PRO A 293 -8.91 -8.91 36.59
N VAL A 294 -8.32 -9.92 35.92
CA VAL A 294 -7.88 -9.84 34.53
C VAL A 294 -8.80 -10.69 33.67
N PHE A 295 -9.36 -10.11 32.62
CA PHE A 295 -10.22 -10.83 31.70
C PHE A 295 -9.45 -11.88 30.89
N ALA A 296 -9.94 -13.12 30.93
CA ALA A 296 -9.34 -14.27 30.26
C ALA A 296 -10.36 -15.07 29.42
N GLY A 297 -11.43 -14.40 28.97
CA GLY A 297 -12.54 -15.00 28.24
C GLY A 297 -13.66 -15.50 29.15
N ASP A 298 -14.37 -16.53 28.70
CA ASP A 298 -15.53 -17.12 29.37
C ASP A 298 -15.32 -18.63 29.63
N ALA A 299 -16.35 -19.33 30.10
CA ALA A 299 -16.25 -20.76 30.39
C ALA A 299 -15.83 -21.61 29.18
N GLU A 300 -16.19 -21.20 27.96
CA GLU A 300 -16.01 -22.00 26.73
C GLU A 300 -14.84 -21.52 25.86
N CYS A 301 -14.54 -20.23 25.90
CA CYS A 301 -13.64 -19.55 25.00
C CYS A 301 -12.59 -18.72 25.73
N VAL A 302 -11.43 -18.57 25.10
CA VAL A 302 -10.35 -17.68 25.51
C VAL A 302 -10.03 -16.69 24.39
N PRO A 303 -9.44 -15.52 24.70
CA PRO A 303 -8.95 -14.61 23.69
C PRO A 303 -8.00 -15.31 22.71
N SER A 304 -8.12 -14.97 21.43
CA SER A 304 -7.23 -15.52 20.40
C SER A 304 -5.84 -14.89 20.51
N LYS A 305 -4.85 -15.57 19.95
CA LYS A 305 -3.49 -15.01 19.85
C LYS A 305 -3.49 -13.67 19.10
N ALA A 306 -4.27 -13.57 18.03
CA ALA A 306 -4.42 -12.35 17.25
C ALA A 306 -5.02 -11.18 18.06
N ALA A 307 -5.92 -11.44 19.01
CA ALA A 307 -6.47 -10.40 19.88
C ALA A 307 -5.40 -9.81 20.81
N LEU A 308 -4.57 -10.69 21.39
CA LEU A 308 -3.48 -10.27 22.28
C LEU A 308 -2.39 -9.51 21.52
N GLU A 309 -1.95 -10.05 20.37
CA GLU A 309 -0.95 -9.40 19.52
C GLU A 309 -1.43 -8.04 19.03
N LEU A 310 -2.69 -7.91 18.60
CA LEU A 310 -3.24 -6.63 18.15
C LEU A 310 -3.17 -5.54 19.24
N LEU A 311 -3.55 -5.88 20.49
CA LEU A 311 -3.50 -4.91 21.60
C LEU A 311 -2.06 -4.54 21.97
N GLU A 312 -1.14 -5.50 21.92
CA GLU A 312 0.29 -5.26 22.15
C GLU A 312 0.89 -4.33 21.08
N GLU A 313 0.61 -4.60 19.81
CA GLU A 313 1.06 -3.78 18.69
C GLU A 313 0.46 -2.36 18.75
N LEU A 314 -0.81 -2.23 19.13
CA LEU A 314 -1.44 -0.92 19.36
C LEU A 314 -0.77 -0.15 20.49
N ASP A 315 -0.35 -0.81 21.57
CA ASP A 315 0.38 -0.14 22.65
C ASP A 315 1.77 0.32 22.21
N GLN A 316 2.50 -0.48 21.42
CA GLN A 316 3.78 -0.07 20.85
C GLN A 316 3.62 1.09 19.85
N ALA A 317 2.55 1.07 19.06
CA ALA A 317 2.28 2.10 18.07
C ALA A 317 2.09 3.51 18.67
N LYS A 318 1.76 3.63 19.96
CA LYS A 318 1.69 4.92 20.68
C LYS A 318 3.02 5.67 20.72
N LYS A 319 4.14 4.97 20.49
CA LYS A 319 5.51 5.50 20.52
C LYS A 319 6.07 5.85 19.13
N GLN A 320 5.25 5.74 18.08
CA GLN A 320 5.68 6.08 16.72
C GLN A 320 5.99 7.59 16.60
N PRO A 321 6.83 8.02 15.65
CA PRO A 321 7.11 9.44 15.44
C PRO A 321 5.87 10.21 14.96
N LEU A 322 5.84 11.51 15.22
CA LEU A 322 4.73 12.43 14.91
C LEU A 322 4.28 12.34 13.45
N TRP A 323 5.21 12.20 12.51
CA TRP A 323 4.85 12.13 11.10
C TRP A 323 3.97 10.91 10.75
N ARG A 324 4.15 9.79 11.45
CA ARG A 324 3.30 8.60 11.26
C ARG A 324 1.90 8.83 11.80
N PHE A 325 1.77 9.56 12.90
CA PHE A 325 0.47 10.01 13.39
C PHE A 325 -0.20 10.97 12.41
N LEU A 326 0.53 11.94 11.84
CA LEU A 326 -0.04 12.87 10.84
C LEU A 326 -0.59 12.15 9.59
N VAL A 327 0.10 11.11 9.11
CA VAL A 327 -0.43 10.25 8.03
C VAL A 327 -1.67 9.49 8.50
N SER A 328 -1.63 8.96 9.72
CA SER A 328 -2.69 8.16 10.34
C SER A 328 -3.93 8.95 10.75
N LEU A 329 -3.84 10.28 10.87
CA LEU A 329 -4.98 11.18 11.02
C LEU A 329 -5.80 11.31 9.73
N ASN A 330 -5.38 10.68 8.63
CA ASN A 330 -6.12 10.63 7.36
C ASN A 330 -6.42 12.03 6.78
N ILE A 331 -5.54 13.00 7.02
CA ILE A 331 -5.66 14.35 6.46
C ILE A 331 -5.46 14.28 4.94
N ARG A 332 -6.40 14.84 4.18
CA ARG A 332 -6.34 14.81 2.72
C ARG A 332 -5.06 15.48 2.22
N HIS A 333 -4.42 14.87 1.22
CA HIS A 333 -3.16 15.31 0.61
C HIS A 333 -1.91 15.22 1.51
N VAL A 334 -2.05 14.92 2.81
CA VAL A 334 -0.91 14.72 3.71
C VAL A 334 -0.43 13.28 3.59
N GLY A 335 0.54 13.07 2.70
CA GLY A 335 1.31 11.83 2.61
C GLY A 335 2.58 11.86 3.48
N PRO A 336 3.38 10.78 3.51
CA PRO A 336 4.58 10.68 4.35
C PRO A 336 5.58 11.81 4.16
N VAL A 337 5.72 12.35 2.95
CA VAL A 337 6.65 13.46 2.66
C VAL A 337 6.21 14.74 3.37
N ALA A 338 4.96 15.15 3.18
CA ALA A 338 4.41 16.36 3.81
C ALA A 338 4.32 16.20 5.33
N ALA A 339 3.91 15.02 5.81
CA ALA A 339 3.84 14.70 7.23
C ALA A 339 5.20 14.85 7.93
N ARG A 340 6.28 14.34 7.33
CA ARG A 340 7.64 14.50 7.87
C ARG A 340 8.09 15.95 7.88
N ALA A 341 7.81 16.69 6.82
CA ALA A 341 8.18 18.10 6.73
C ALA A 341 7.48 18.93 7.83
N LEU A 342 6.18 18.68 8.06
CA LEU A 342 5.43 19.29 9.15
C LEU A 342 5.97 18.88 10.53
N ALA A 343 6.16 17.58 10.77
CA ALA A 343 6.70 17.09 12.03
C ALA A 343 8.07 17.70 12.35
N HIS A 344 8.98 17.71 11.37
CA HIS A 344 10.32 18.29 11.52
C HIS A 344 10.28 19.79 11.83
N LYS A 345 9.42 20.56 11.15
CA LYS A 345 9.35 22.02 11.38
C LYS A 345 8.73 22.38 12.73
N PHE A 346 7.67 21.68 13.13
CA PHE A 346 6.83 22.10 14.25
C PHE A 346 7.03 21.27 15.53
N GLY A 347 7.56 20.05 15.43
CA GLY A 347 7.91 19.17 16.57
C GLY A 347 6.73 18.56 17.34
N SER A 348 5.55 19.18 17.31
CA SER A 348 4.34 18.70 17.98
C SER A 348 3.09 18.93 17.15
N LEU A 349 2.07 18.09 17.36
CA LEU A 349 0.75 18.30 16.73
C LEU A 349 0.11 19.61 17.19
N GLN A 350 0.34 20.03 18.44
CA GLN A 350 -0.20 21.29 18.97
C GLN A 350 0.40 22.50 18.23
N ALA A 351 1.70 22.48 17.93
CA ALA A 351 2.33 23.54 17.15
C ALA A 351 1.80 23.58 15.70
N ILE A 352 1.56 22.42 15.09
CA ILE A 352 0.95 22.32 13.76
C ILE A 352 -0.49 22.87 13.77
N GLU A 353 -1.27 22.55 14.79
CA GLU A 353 -2.65 23.02 14.96
C GLU A 353 -2.72 24.55 15.14
N ALA A 354 -1.77 25.12 15.87
CA ALA A 354 -1.70 26.56 16.11
C ALA A 354 -1.12 27.38 14.94
N ALA A 355 -0.42 26.72 14.02
CA ALA A 355 0.23 27.38 12.89
C ALA A 355 -0.79 27.99 11.91
N SER A 356 -0.46 29.18 11.42
CA SER A 356 -1.24 29.83 10.37
C SER A 356 -1.10 29.08 9.03
N HIS A 357 -2.06 29.30 8.15
CA HIS A 357 -2.03 28.75 6.79
C HIS A 357 -0.75 29.15 6.03
N GLU A 358 -0.27 30.39 6.19
CA GLU A 358 0.98 30.87 5.58
C GLU A 358 2.22 30.15 6.12
N GLU A 359 2.29 29.92 7.44
CA GLU A 359 3.40 29.18 8.05
C GLU A 359 3.45 27.71 7.60
N LEU A 360 2.28 27.09 7.41
CA LEU A 360 2.13 25.74 6.90
C LEU A 360 2.50 25.67 5.40
N ALA A 361 2.03 26.61 4.58
CA ALA A 361 2.34 26.66 3.15
C ALA A 361 3.82 27.02 2.88
N GLY A 362 4.50 27.65 3.84
CA GLY A 362 5.92 27.94 3.79
C GLY A 362 6.84 26.75 4.11
N VAL A 363 6.31 25.55 4.42
CA VAL A 363 7.15 24.36 4.64
C VAL A 363 7.51 23.71 3.30
N ASP A 364 8.78 23.40 3.07
CA ASP A 364 9.19 22.67 1.86
C ASP A 364 8.46 21.33 1.75
N GLY A 365 7.81 21.09 0.61
CA GLY A 365 6.94 19.93 0.39
C GLY A 365 5.49 20.09 0.86
N VAL A 366 5.12 21.23 1.47
CA VAL A 366 3.74 21.57 1.85
C VAL A 366 3.27 22.77 1.05
N GLY A 367 2.53 22.53 -0.03
CA GLY A 367 1.92 23.62 -0.81
C GLY A 367 0.59 24.11 -0.22
N GLU A 368 0.07 25.17 -0.82
CA GLU A 368 -1.24 25.81 -0.52
C GLU A 368 -2.39 24.83 -0.24
N ILE A 369 -2.52 23.81 -1.09
CA ILE A 369 -3.60 22.81 -0.99
C ILE A 369 -3.45 21.94 0.26
N ILE A 370 -2.22 21.58 0.62
CA ILE A 370 -1.94 20.75 1.80
C ILE A 370 -2.17 21.58 3.05
N ALA A 371 -1.62 22.80 3.10
CA ALA A 371 -1.83 23.73 4.21
C ALA A 371 -3.33 23.97 4.48
N ALA A 372 -4.12 24.27 3.44
CA ALA A 372 -5.56 24.45 3.56
C ALA A 372 -6.27 23.17 4.06
N SER A 373 -5.82 22.00 3.63
CA SER A 373 -6.38 20.71 4.06
C SER A 373 -6.10 20.43 5.53
N VAL A 374 -4.90 20.75 6.02
CA VAL A 374 -4.53 20.64 7.44
C VAL A 374 -5.41 21.55 8.29
N VAL A 375 -5.49 22.85 7.95
CA VAL A 375 -6.31 23.83 8.69
C VAL A 375 -7.78 23.41 8.72
N THR A 376 -8.35 23.05 7.57
CA THR A 376 -9.75 22.64 7.48
C THR A 376 -10.03 21.37 8.29
N TRP A 377 -9.07 20.44 8.36
CA TRP A 377 -9.23 19.21 9.11
C TRP A 377 -9.41 19.47 10.61
N PHE A 378 -8.61 20.37 11.21
CA PHE A 378 -8.75 20.72 12.63
C PHE A 378 -10.04 21.47 12.98
N GLN A 379 -10.70 22.12 12.01
CA GLN A 379 -11.97 22.81 12.22
C GLN A 379 -13.17 21.86 12.39
N VAL A 380 -13.01 20.57 12.09
CA VAL A 380 -14.09 19.58 12.15
C VAL A 380 -14.12 18.94 13.54
N SER A 381 -15.22 19.13 14.27
CA SER A 381 -15.33 18.75 15.69
C SER A 381 -15.00 17.28 15.97
N TRP A 382 -15.49 16.34 15.16
CA TRP A 382 -15.24 14.92 15.41
C TRP A 382 -13.78 14.49 15.14
N HIS A 383 -13.01 15.27 14.38
CA HIS A 383 -11.57 15.03 14.24
C HIS A 383 -10.82 15.37 15.53
N THR A 384 -11.26 16.42 16.24
CA THR A 384 -10.67 16.78 17.55
C THR A 384 -10.94 15.72 18.62
N ASP A 385 -12.06 14.98 18.51
CA ASP A 385 -12.35 13.85 19.37
C ASP A 385 -11.34 12.70 19.19
N ILE A 386 -10.86 12.46 17.96
CA ILE A 386 -9.80 11.47 17.68
C ILE A 386 -8.54 11.83 18.45
N ILE A 387 -8.08 13.09 18.32
CA ILE A 387 -6.87 13.56 19.00
C ILE A 387 -7.02 13.45 20.51
N ARG A 388 -8.19 13.86 21.04
CA ARG A 388 -8.47 13.79 22.48
C ARG A 388 -8.40 12.34 22.98
N SER A 389 -9.06 11.41 22.30
CA SER A 389 -9.06 10.00 22.69
C SER A 389 -7.68 9.36 22.59
N TRP A 390 -6.93 9.64 21.52
CA TRP A 390 -5.57 9.11 21.35
C TRP A 390 -4.62 9.65 22.43
N ARG A 391 -4.71 10.95 22.75
CA ARG A 391 -3.96 11.55 23.89
C ARG A 391 -4.33 10.88 25.22
N ALA A 392 -5.63 10.69 25.48
CA ALA A 392 -6.10 10.03 26.69
C ALA A 392 -5.61 8.58 26.81
N ALA A 393 -5.41 7.90 25.68
CA ALA A 393 -4.85 6.55 25.60
C ALA A 393 -3.30 6.49 25.67
N GLY A 394 -2.62 7.65 25.77
CA GLY A 394 -1.17 7.74 25.96
C GLY A 394 -0.35 8.10 24.71
N VAL A 395 -0.98 8.52 23.61
CA VAL A 395 -0.26 9.02 22.43
C VAL A 395 0.29 10.42 22.70
N SER A 396 1.61 10.62 22.58
CA SER A 396 2.26 11.91 22.84
C SER A 396 1.92 12.98 21.79
N PHE A 397 1.83 12.58 20.52
CA PHE A 397 1.80 13.49 19.36
C PHE A 397 2.95 14.51 19.33
N GLU A 398 4.08 14.09 19.86
CA GLU A 398 5.31 14.86 19.95
C GLU A 398 6.43 13.94 19.54
N ASP A 399 7.33 14.44 18.69
CA ASP A 399 8.62 13.79 18.55
C ASP A 399 9.37 14.05 19.86
N GLU A 400 9.98 13.01 20.45
CA GLU A 400 10.99 13.25 21.48
C GLU A 400 11.98 14.22 20.86
N VAL A 401 12.12 15.40 21.48
CA VAL A 401 13.08 16.41 21.04
C VAL A 401 14.45 15.79 21.24
N ALA A 402 14.90 15.00 20.28
CA ALA A 402 16.31 14.86 20.03
C ALA A 402 16.78 16.30 19.81
N GLU A 403 17.78 16.72 20.57
CA GLU A 403 18.48 17.99 20.39
C GLU A 403 19.17 18.10 18.99
N SER A 404 18.67 17.40 17.97
CA SER A 404 19.06 17.43 16.56
C SER A 404 18.16 18.35 15.74
N GLY A 405 17.70 19.44 16.34
CA GLY A 405 17.23 20.65 15.67
C GLY A 405 18.33 21.72 15.60
N ARG A 406 19.61 21.33 15.65
CA ARG A 406 20.68 22.20 15.18
C ARG A 406 20.76 22.06 13.67
N ASP A 407 20.60 23.17 12.96
CA ASP A 407 21.43 23.42 11.77
C ASP A 407 22.85 22.88 12.10
N GLY A 408 23.31 21.84 11.39
CA GLY A 408 24.59 21.17 11.68
C GLY A 408 24.54 19.68 12.05
N GLY A 409 23.57 18.89 11.57
CA GLY A 409 23.61 17.42 11.73
C GLY A 409 24.85 16.78 11.04
N PRO A 410 25.40 15.64 11.52
CA PRO A 410 26.60 15.04 10.94
C PRO A 410 26.50 14.69 9.45
N LEU A 411 25.27 14.59 8.92
CA LEU A 411 24.98 14.31 7.53
C LEU A 411 24.32 15.48 6.78
N GLU A 412 24.36 16.70 7.33
CA GLU A 412 23.74 17.87 6.70
C GLU A 412 24.26 18.10 5.27
N GLY A 413 23.32 18.39 4.35
CA GLY A 413 23.62 18.62 2.94
C GLY A 413 24.01 17.35 2.16
N LEU A 414 24.16 16.21 2.84
CA LEU A 414 24.51 14.95 2.19
C LEU A 414 23.27 14.24 1.68
N THR A 415 23.39 13.64 0.50
CA THR A 415 22.37 12.76 -0.08
C THR A 415 22.86 11.32 -0.01
N LEU A 416 22.10 10.44 0.65
CA LEU A 416 22.49 9.07 0.95
C LEU A 416 21.57 8.06 0.27
N VAL A 417 22.14 6.91 -0.08
CA VAL A 417 21.40 5.71 -0.45
C VAL A 417 21.78 4.61 0.53
N VAL A 418 20.85 4.18 1.38
CA VAL A 418 21.01 2.92 2.10
C VAL A 418 20.85 1.80 1.07
N THR A 419 21.42 0.61 1.22
CA THR A 419 21.15 -0.57 0.36
C THR A 419 21.60 -1.85 1.06
N GLY A 420 20.92 -2.96 0.80
CA GLY A 420 21.14 -4.21 1.53
C GLY A 420 20.58 -4.21 2.95
N SER A 421 20.75 -5.33 3.65
CA SER A 421 20.35 -5.51 5.05
C SER A 421 21.34 -4.81 5.98
N ILE A 422 20.83 -3.90 6.81
CA ILE A 422 21.62 -3.20 7.82
C ILE A 422 21.36 -3.87 9.18
N PRO A 423 22.39 -4.40 9.87
CA PRO A 423 22.21 -5.05 11.16
C PRO A 423 21.50 -4.13 12.17
N GLY A 424 20.41 -4.61 12.78
CA GLY A 424 19.65 -3.86 13.78
C GLY A 424 18.69 -2.80 13.22
N PHE A 425 18.57 -2.65 11.90
CA PHE A 425 17.64 -1.71 11.27
C PHE A 425 16.83 -2.39 10.16
N THR A 426 15.52 -2.13 10.14
CA THR A 426 14.74 -2.29 8.91
C THR A 426 15.18 -1.23 7.90
N ARG A 427 14.84 -1.46 6.63
CA ARG A 427 15.13 -0.53 5.55
C ARG A 427 14.66 0.89 5.86
N ASP A 428 13.43 1.00 6.33
CA ASP A 428 12.79 2.28 6.61
C ASP A 428 13.37 2.92 7.88
N GLN A 429 13.72 2.11 8.89
CA GLN A 429 14.42 2.59 10.10
C GLN A 429 15.80 3.16 9.76
N ALA A 430 16.56 2.51 8.88
CA ALA A 430 17.85 3.02 8.42
C ALA A 430 17.70 4.32 7.62
N GLU A 431 16.73 4.38 6.72
CA GLU A 431 16.47 5.62 5.98
C GLU A 431 16.02 6.77 6.89
N GLU A 432 15.30 6.46 7.97
CA GLU A 432 14.90 7.44 8.97
C GLU A 432 16.07 7.92 9.83
N ALA A 433 16.92 7.01 10.28
CA ALA A 433 18.10 7.36 11.07
C ALA A 433 19.03 8.33 10.31
N VAL A 434 19.17 8.14 8.99
CA VAL A 434 19.90 9.09 8.13
C VAL A 434 19.25 10.48 8.12
N ARG A 435 17.91 10.55 8.02
CA ARG A 435 17.19 11.83 8.03
C ARG A 435 17.33 12.53 9.36
N LEU A 436 17.25 11.80 10.47
CA LEU A 436 17.47 12.35 11.81
C LEU A 436 18.88 12.91 12.00
N ALA A 437 19.88 12.34 11.33
CA ALA A 437 21.24 12.87 11.30
C ALA A 437 21.45 14.05 10.32
N GLY A 438 20.38 14.58 9.71
CA GLY A 438 20.39 15.73 8.80
C GLY A 438 20.57 15.39 7.31
N GLY A 439 20.63 14.11 6.96
CA GLY A 439 20.87 13.64 5.59
C GLY A 439 19.59 13.44 4.75
N LYS A 440 19.69 13.60 3.44
CA LYS A 440 18.59 13.29 2.50
C LYS A 440 18.70 11.87 2.01
N THR A 441 17.68 11.04 2.20
CA THR A 441 17.66 9.68 1.64
C THR A 441 16.99 9.63 0.28
N VAL A 442 17.65 8.95 -0.67
CA VAL A 442 17.12 8.69 -2.01
C VAL A 442 17.17 7.20 -2.32
N SER A 443 16.25 6.74 -3.16
CA SER A 443 16.10 5.32 -3.49
C SER A 443 17.10 4.83 -4.55
N SER A 444 17.80 5.73 -5.23
CA SER A 444 18.72 5.45 -6.33
C SER A 444 20.05 6.19 -6.17
N VAL A 445 21.16 5.49 -6.46
CA VAL A 445 22.50 6.11 -6.53
C VAL A 445 22.59 6.97 -7.78
N SER A 446 23.14 8.18 -7.66
CA SER A 446 23.36 9.13 -8.75
C SER A 446 24.68 9.88 -8.53
N LYS A 447 25.09 10.73 -9.48
CA LYS A 447 26.26 11.61 -9.29
C LYS A 447 26.09 12.64 -8.16
N ASN A 448 24.84 12.96 -7.81
CA ASN A 448 24.54 13.88 -6.71
C ASN A 448 24.42 13.15 -5.36
N THR A 449 24.56 11.81 -5.35
CA THR A 449 24.60 11.03 -4.12
C THR A 449 25.96 11.22 -3.47
N SER A 450 25.97 11.70 -2.23
CA SER A 450 27.17 11.94 -1.45
C SER A 450 27.79 10.64 -0.95
N LEU A 451 26.95 9.70 -0.49
CA LEU A 451 27.44 8.39 -0.03
C LEU A 451 26.38 7.27 -0.13
N VAL A 452 26.86 6.02 -0.11
CA VAL A 452 26.03 4.82 -0.13
C VAL A 452 26.38 3.94 1.07
N VAL A 453 25.38 3.60 1.87
CA VAL A 453 25.53 2.62 2.97
C VAL A 453 25.16 1.26 2.43
N ALA A 454 26.11 0.33 2.37
CA ALA A 454 25.95 -0.98 1.77
C ALA A 454 26.01 -2.10 2.81
N GLY A 455 24.93 -2.85 2.95
CA GLY A 455 24.84 -4.08 3.73
C GLY A 455 24.77 -5.34 2.87
N GLU A 456 24.46 -6.46 3.51
CA GLU A 456 24.33 -7.75 2.83
C GLU A 456 23.23 -7.69 1.76
N GLY A 457 23.50 -8.19 0.55
CA GLY A 457 22.56 -8.11 -0.57
C GLY A 457 22.49 -6.75 -1.29
N ALA A 458 23.36 -5.78 -0.99
CA ALA A 458 23.39 -4.45 -1.62
C ALA A 458 23.81 -4.40 -3.11
N GLY A 459 24.05 -5.56 -3.75
CA GLY A 459 24.87 -5.72 -4.95
C GLY A 459 24.69 -4.64 -6.04
N SER A 460 23.48 -4.45 -6.57
CA SER A 460 23.25 -3.53 -7.70
C SER A 460 23.53 -2.06 -7.38
N LYS A 461 23.25 -1.60 -6.16
CA LYS A 461 23.48 -0.21 -5.73
C LYS A 461 24.91 0.02 -5.27
N ARG A 462 25.56 -1.00 -4.69
CA ARG A 462 26.99 -0.97 -4.35
C ARG A 462 27.84 -0.82 -5.61
N THR A 463 27.62 -1.69 -6.61
CA THR A 463 28.34 -1.61 -7.90
C THR A 463 28.09 -0.26 -8.61
N LYS A 464 26.88 0.30 -8.48
CA LYS A 464 26.56 1.63 -9.02
C LYS A 464 27.30 2.76 -8.30
N ALA A 465 27.52 2.65 -7.00
CA ALA A 465 28.30 3.62 -6.24
C ALA A 465 29.78 3.57 -6.62
N GLU A 466 30.34 2.36 -6.75
CA GLU A 466 31.73 2.14 -7.18
C GLU A 466 31.98 2.75 -8.57
N SER A 467 31.06 2.54 -9.52
CA SER A 467 31.20 3.05 -10.90
C SER A 467 31.09 4.56 -11.01
N LEU A 468 30.33 5.20 -10.11
CA LEU A 468 30.16 6.65 -10.06
C LEU A 468 31.19 7.35 -9.17
N GLY A 469 32.09 6.60 -8.53
CA GLY A 469 33.07 7.14 -7.57
C GLY A 469 32.40 7.72 -6.31
N VAL A 470 31.18 7.32 -6.01
CA VAL A 470 30.43 7.74 -4.82
C VAL A 470 30.96 6.95 -3.63
N ARG A 471 31.20 7.62 -2.50
CA ARG A 471 31.77 7.01 -1.30
C ARG A 471 30.85 5.92 -0.76
N ILE A 472 31.41 4.75 -0.43
CA ILE A 472 30.67 3.60 0.11
C ILE A 472 31.09 3.38 1.56
N ILE A 473 30.11 3.17 2.42
CA ILE A 473 30.28 2.84 3.83
C ILE A 473 29.63 1.48 4.07
N GLU A 474 30.32 0.56 4.73
CA GLU A 474 29.78 -0.74 5.05
C GLU A 474 28.71 -0.63 6.14
N ALA A 475 27.72 -1.52 6.14
CA ALA A 475 26.64 -1.50 7.10
C ALA A 475 27.10 -1.61 8.57
N SER A 476 28.26 -2.22 8.83
CA SER A 476 28.89 -2.27 10.16
C SER A 476 29.24 -0.89 10.69
N ASP A 477 29.51 0.08 9.82
CA ASP A 477 29.93 1.44 10.16
C ASP A 477 28.76 2.43 10.17
N PHE A 478 27.53 1.95 9.92
CA PHE A 478 26.35 2.80 9.79
C PHE A 478 26.07 3.62 11.05
N SER A 479 26.16 3.01 12.23
CA SER A 479 25.98 3.74 13.50
C SER A 479 27.05 4.80 13.74
N ALA A 480 28.29 4.56 13.28
CA ALA A 480 29.38 5.53 13.39
C ALA A 480 29.17 6.72 12.45
N LEU A 481 28.73 6.46 11.22
CA LEU A 481 28.35 7.48 10.24
C LEU A 481 27.25 8.41 10.79
N LEU A 482 26.22 7.85 11.41
CA LEU A 482 25.12 8.64 11.99
C LEU A 482 25.58 9.55 13.13
N ALA A 483 26.54 9.11 13.93
CA ALA A 483 27.03 9.86 15.08
C ALA A 483 28.11 10.91 14.73
N LYS A 484 28.96 10.65 13.72
CA LYS A 484 30.17 11.44 13.47
C LYS A 484 30.27 12.03 12.06
N GLY A 485 29.39 11.64 11.15
CA GLY A 485 29.49 11.99 9.73
C GLY A 485 30.46 11.07 8.97
N PRO A 486 30.59 11.27 7.64
CA PRO A 486 31.29 10.35 6.74
C PRO A 486 32.83 10.39 6.83
#